data_AF-A0A528MI56-F1
#
_entry.id   AF-A0A528MI56-F1
#
_cell.length_a   1.000
_cell.length_b   1.000
_cell.length_c   1.000
_cell.angle_alpha   90.00
_cell.angle_beta   90.00
_cell.angle_gamma   90.00
#
_symmetry.space_group_name_H-M   'P 1'
#
loop_
_entity.id
_entity.type
_entity.pdbx_description
1 polymer ?
#
loop_
_entity_poly.entity_id
_entity_poly.type
_entity_poly.pdbx_seq_one_letter_code
_entity_poly.pdbx_strand_id
1 'polypeptide(L)' 'MTGYAYMTASQKRGTIYIGVTNDLGRRMPEHKSGQG' A
#
# COMPACT_ATOMS: atom_id res chain seq x y z
N MET A 1 -17.87 7.55 4.47
CA MET A 1 -16.74 6.62 4.67
C MET A 1 -15.80 6.82 3.50
N THR A 2 -14.54 7.20 3.75
CA THR A 2 -13.57 7.47 2.69
C THR A 2 -12.69 6.24 2.49
N GLY A 3 -12.55 5.79 1.25
CA GLY A 3 -11.66 4.70 0.86
C GLY A 3 -10.66 5.19 -0.17
N TYR A 4 -9.47 4.62 -0.15
CA TYR A 4 -8.37 4.91 -1.04
C TYR A 4 -8.00 3.65 -1.80
N ALA A 5 -7.93 3.74 -3.12
CA ALA A 5 -7.20 2.78 -3.94
C ALA A 5 -5.74 3.24 -4.05
N TYR A 6 -4.78 2.34 -3.93
CA TYR A 6 -3.36 2.66 -3.98
C TYR A 6 -2.56 1.66 -4.80
N MET A 7 -1.41 2.11 -5.30
CA MET A 7 -0.42 1.29 -6.00
C MET A 7 0.96 1.53 -5.40
N THR A 8 1.69 0.45 -5.10
CA THR A 8 3.09 0.50 -4.65
C THR A 8 3.97 -0.41 -5.51
N ALA A 9 5.27 -0.13 -5.55
CA ALA A 9 6.25 -1.02 -6.17
C ALA A 9 7.47 -1.15 -5.25
N SER A 10 8.07 -2.34 -5.20
CA SER A 10 9.27 -2.59 -4.39
C SER A 10 10.49 -1.82 -4.90
N GLN A 11 10.51 -1.50 -6.19
CA GLN A 11 11.57 -0.76 -6.85
C GLN A 11 11.06 -0.13 -8.15
N LYS A 12 11.85 0.76 -8.74
CA LYS A 12 11.57 1.33 -10.08
C LYS A 12 11.45 0.19 -11.10
N ARG A 13 10.30 0.11 -11.79
CA ARG A 13 9.95 -0.98 -12.74
C ARG A 13 9.87 -2.38 -12.10
N GLY A 14 9.62 -2.47 -10.80
CA GLY A 14 9.36 -3.73 -10.09
C GLY A 14 7.88 -4.17 -10.16
N THR A 15 7.55 -5.22 -9.42
CA THR A 15 6.17 -5.71 -9.27
C THR A 15 5.28 -4.64 -8.64
N ILE A 16 4.12 -4.41 -9.25
CA ILE A 16 3.12 -3.48 -8.74
C ILE A 16 2.15 -4.24 -7.83
N TYR A 17 1.95 -3.71 -6.63
CA TYR A 17 0.91 -4.14 -5.71
C TYR A 17 -0.23 -3.13 -5.73
N ILE A 18 -1.47 -3.62 -5.83
CA ILE A 18 -2.68 -2.80 -5.84
C ILE A 18 -3.53 -3.19 -4.63
N GLY A 19 -4.06 -2.20 -3.91
CA GLY A 19 -4.91 -2.45 -2.75
C GLY A 19 -5.88 -1.32 -2.47
N VAL A 20 -6.78 -1.58 -1.52
CA VAL A 20 -7.75 -0.60 -1.00
C VAL A 20 -7.60 -0.48 0.52
N THR A 21 -7.79 0.72 1.06
CA THR A 21 -7.76 0.98 2.51
C THR A 21 -8.63 2.19 2.86
N ASN A 22 -9.12 2.26 4.09
CA ASN A 22 -9.71 3.48 4.65
C ASN A 22 -8.66 4.39 5.34
N ASP A 23 -7.43 3.88 5.53
CA ASP A 23 -6.32 4.59 6.19
C ASP A 23 -4.99 4.28 5.47
N LEU A 24 -4.49 5.25 4.70
CA LEU A 24 -3.20 5.14 4.01
C LEU A 24 -2.01 5.33 4.96
N GLY A 25 -2.15 6.19 5.97
CA GLY A 25 -1.06 6.54 6.88
C GLY A 25 -0.59 5.33 7.69
N ARG A 26 -1.53 4.49 8.11
CA ARG A 26 -1.25 3.21 8.75
C ARG A 26 -0.79 2.13 7.77
N ARG A 27 -1.40 2.04 6.58
CA ARG A 27 -1.17 0.92 5.64
C ARG A 27 0.26 0.89 5.06
N MET A 28 0.85 2.06 4.78
CA MET A 28 2.17 2.15 4.16
C MET A 28 3.31 1.55 5.02
N PRO A 29 3.46 1.91 6.32
CA PRO A 29 4.49 1.31 7.17
C PRO A 29 4.27 -0.19 7.40
N GLU A 30 3.02 -0.65 7.59
CA GLU A 30 2.69 -2.08 7.74
C GLU A 30 3.10 -2.91 6.50
N HIS A 31 2.82 -2.40 5.29
CA HIS A 31 3.26 -3.03 4.05
C HIS A 31 4.79 -3.07 3.96
N LYS A 32 5.48 -2.00 4.37
CA LYS A 32 6.94 -1.93 4.32
C LYS A 32 7.60 -2.88 5.32
N SER A 33 7.00 -3.10 6.49
CA SER A 33 7.49 -4.03 7.51
C SER A 33 7.08 -5.49 7.26
N GLY A 34 6.24 -5.76 6.25
CA GLY A 34 5.70 -7.10 5.99
C GLY A 34 4.66 -7.55 7.03
N GLN A 35 4.06 -6.62 7.75
CA GLN A 35 3.12 -6.88 8.85
C GLN A 35 1.65 -6.86 8.40
N GLY A 36 1.38 -7.14 7.12
CA GLY A 36 0.01 -7.28 6.61
C GLY A 36 -0.03 -7.43 5.11
#